data_AF-A0A0Q6A2M7-F1
#
_entry.id   AF-A0A0Q6A2M7-F1
#
_cell.length_a   1.000
_cell.length_b   1.000
_cell.length_c   1.000
_cell.angle_alpha   90.00
_cell.angle_beta   90.00
_cell.angle_gamma   90.00
#
_symmetry.space_group_name_H-M   'P 1'
#
loop_
_entity.id
_entity.type
_entity.pdbx_description
1 polymer ?
#
loop_
_entity_poly.entity_id
_entity_poly.type
_entity_poly.pdbx_seq_one_letter_code
_entity_poly.pdbx_strand_id
1 'polypeptide(L)'
;MAWIAVGTWAEARREVRQADSPAMVAGIEADLAGRHCTGVKIDPEHFRSFARQHGLSHEDFFMKKRSARLKAEVARTTEALATEPASTCERLWADYGDAGRKVTLLRHVAPAKGA
;
A
#
# COMPACT_ATOMS: atom_id res chain seq x y z
N MET A 1 -45.26 -3.07 6.14
CA MET A 1 -44.03 -2.70 6.87
C MET A 1 -42.82 -3.19 6.07
N ALA A 2 -42.29 -2.36 5.16
CA ALA A 2 -41.28 -2.78 4.20
C ALA A 2 -40.11 -1.78 4.15
N TRP A 3 -39.19 -1.81 5.13
CA TRP A 3 -38.02 -0.91 5.17
C TRP A 3 -36.81 -1.48 5.95
N ILE A 4 -36.54 -2.79 5.89
CA ILE A 4 -35.29 -3.36 6.47
C ILE A 4 -34.69 -4.38 5.49
N ALA A 5 -34.22 -3.92 4.34
CA ALA A 5 -33.42 -4.77 3.43
C ALA A 5 -32.41 -3.99 2.58
N VAL A 6 -32.25 -2.68 2.79
CA VAL A 6 -31.39 -1.82 1.94
C VAL A 6 -30.05 -1.50 2.60
N GLY A 7 -29.93 -1.61 3.93
CA GLY A 7 -28.67 -1.35 4.65
C GLY A 7 -27.57 -2.38 4.34
N THR A 8 -27.94 -3.67 4.30
CA THR A 8 -26.96 -4.77 4.23
C THR A 8 -26.30 -4.94 2.87
N TRP A 9 -27.00 -4.65 1.77
CA TRP A 9 -26.46 -4.80 0.42
C TRP A 9 -25.50 -3.66 0.04
N ALA A 10 -25.71 -2.45 0.56
CA ALA A 10 -24.83 -1.31 0.33
C ALA A 10 -23.52 -1.44 1.11
N GLU A 11 -23.58 -1.96 2.33
CA GLU A 11 -22.42 -2.23 3.19
C GLU A 11 -21.59 -3.40 2.66
N ALA A 12 -22.23 -4.51 2.28
CA ALA A 12 -21.54 -5.65 1.67
C ALA A 12 -20.89 -5.31 0.30
N ARG A 13 -21.52 -4.44 -0.50
CA ARG A 13 -20.88 -3.93 -1.74
C ARG A 13 -19.71 -2.99 -1.46
N ARG A 14 -19.75 -2.21 -0.37
CA ARG A 14 -18.63 -1.36 0.04
C ARG A 14 -17.42 -2.18 0.47
N GLU A 15 -17.62 -3.27 1.22
CA GLU A 15 -16.53 -4.17 1.62
C GLU A 15 -15.85 -4.83 0.41
N VAL A 16 -16.63 -5.27 -0.58
CA VAL A 16 -16.08 -5.87 -1.81
C VAL A 16 -15.40 -4.82 -2.71
N ARG A 17 -15.91 -3.57 -2.78
CA ARG A 17 -15.25 -2.48 -3.53
C ARG A 17 -13.99 -1.96 -2.85
N GLN A 18 -13.90 -1.97 -1.52
CA GLN A 18 -12.70 -1.55 -0.79
C GLN A 18 -11.57 -2.58 -0.86
N ALA A 19 -11.89 -3.87 -1.01
CA ALA A 19 -10.90 -4.96 -1.09
C ALA A 19 -10.01 -4.91 -2.36
N ASP A 20 -10.40 -4.15 -3.38
CA ASP A 20 -9.65 -3.90 -4.63
C ASP A 20 -9.32 -2.41 -4.82
N SER A 21 -9.03 -1.69 -3.73
CA SER A 21 -8.62 -0.28 -3.84
C SER A 21 -7.19 -0.18 -4.36
N PRO A 22 -6.93 0.55 -5.48
CA PRO A 22 -5.57 0.85 -5.94
C PRO A 22 -4.71 1.53 -4.86
N ALA A 23 -5.35 2.22 -3.91
CA ALA A 23 -4.66 2.82 -2.77
C ALA A 23 -4.10 1.76 -1.79
N MET A 24 -4.77 0.61 -1.66
CA MET A 24 -4.27 -0.49 -0.83
C MET A 24 -3.02 -1.12 -1.44
N VAL A 25 -2.99 -1.27 -2.77
CA VAL A 25 -1.77 -1.70 -3.51
C VAL A 25 -0.63 -0.71 -3.25
N ALA A 26 -0.86 0.58 -3.45
CA ALA A 26 0.16 1.60 -3.25
C ALA A 26 0.74 1.60 -1.83
N GLY A 27 -0.10 1.49 -0.81
CA GLY A 27 0.35 1.43 0.58
C GLY A 27 1.16 0.16 0.90
N ILE A 28 0.77 -1.01 0.36
CA ILE A 28 1.52 -2.25 0.56
C ILE A 28 2.85 -2.24 -0.21
N GLU A 29 2.86 -1.74 -1.45
CA GLU A 29 4.09 -1.61 -2.22
C GLU A 29 5.10 -0.65 -1.56
N ALA A 30 4.61 0.46 -0.97
CA ALA A 30 5.45 1.36 -0.18
C ALA A 30 5.99 0.68 1.09
N ASP A 31 5.19 -0.13 1.78
CA ASP A 31 5.65 -0.93 2.92
C ASP A 31 6.71 -1.97 2.52
N LEU A 32 6.53 -2.66 1.40
CA LEU A 32 7.54 -3.55 0.84
C LEU A 32 8.84 -2.80 0.52
N ALA A 33 8.75 -1.63 -0.11
CA ALA A 33 9.92 -0.80 -0.41
C ALA A 33 10.67 -0.42 0.87
N GLY A 34 9.97 0.03 1.93
CA GLY A 34 10.60 0.41 3.20
C GLY A 34 11.25 -0.76 3.97
N ARG A 35 10.91 -2.01 3.64
CA ARG A 35 11.48 -3.23 4.21
C ARG A 35 12.65 -3.78 3.40
N HIS A 36 12.55 -3.74 2.08
CA HIS A 36 13.49 -4.42 1.18
C HIS A 36 14.48 -3.48 0.49
N CYS A 37 14.15 -2.19 0.32
CA CYS A 37 15.01 -1.23 -0.35
C CYS A 37 15.89 -0.47 0.65
N THR A 38 17.20 -0.48 0.40
CA THR A 38 18.19 0.21 1.23
C THR A 38 18.03 1.72 1.16
N GLY A 39 18.11 2.40 2.31
CA GLY A 39 18.07 3.87 2.38
C GLY A 39 16.68 4.47 2.12
N VAL A 40 15.63 3.65 2.12
CA VAL A 40 14.24 4.07 1.90
C VAL A 40 13.38 3.63 3.07
N LYS A 41 12.49 4.51 3.54
CA LYS A 41 11.47 4.20 4.55
C LYS A 41 10.14 4.80 4.18
N ILE A 42 9.06 4.25 4.74
CA ILE A 42 7.75 4.92 4.72
C ILE A 42 7.90 6.30 5.38
N ASP A 43 7.32 7.30 4.74
CA ASP A 43 7.03 8.58 5.36
C ASP A 43 5.72 8.44 6.18
N PRO A 44 5.80 8.48 7.52
CA PRO A 44 4.63 8.25 8.37
C PRO A 44 3.58 9.36 8.26
N GLU A 45 3.95 10.59 7.92
CA GLU A 45 3.01 11.70 7.81
C GLU A 45 2.22 11.60 6.51
N HIS A 46 2.94 11.44 5.39
CA HIS A 46 2.32 11.25 4.09
C HIS A 46 1.48 9.98 4.04
N PHE A 47 1.95 8.88 4.63
CA PHE A 47 1.20 7.63 4.69
C PHE A 47 -0.10 7.76 5.52
N ARG A 48 -0.06 8.45 6.67
CA ARG A 48 -1.28 8.69 7.46
C ARG A 48 -2.27 9.58 6.71
N SER A 49 -1.78 10.63 6.05
CA SER A 49 -2.62 11.52 5.24
C SER A 49 -3.30 10.75 4.10
N PHE A 50 -2.51 9.95 3.37
CA PHE A 50 -2.98 9.06 2.31
C PHE A 50 -4.05 8.08 2.79
N ALA A 51 -3.77 7.35 3.88
CA ALA A 51 -4.71 6.37 4.44
C ALA A 51 -6.04 7.04 4.81
N ARG A 52 -6.00 8.22 5.45
CA ARG A 52 -7.20 9.01 5.77
C ARG A 52 -7.97 9.44 4.52
N GLN A 53 -7.30 9.93 3.48
CA GLN A 53 -7.93 10.36 2.23
C GLN A 53 -8.67 9.22 1.52
N HIS A 54 -8.15 8.00 1.64
CA HIS A 54 -8.76 6.81 1.03
C HIS A 54 -9.66 6.01 1.98
N GLY A 55 -9.88 6.49 3.21
CA GLY A 55 -10.68 5.78 4.21
C GLY A 55 -10.10 4.42 4.58
N LEU A 56 -8.77 4.27 4.51
CA LEU A 56 -8.04 3.06 4.85
C LEU A 56 -7.54 3.13 6.29
N SER A 57 -7.77 2.05 7.02
CA SER A 57 -7.30 1.84 8.39
C SER A 57 -6.11 0.88 8.43
N HIS A 58 -5.44 0.78 9.58
CA HIS A 58 -4.40 -0.24 9.81
C HIS A 58 -4.93 -1.65 9.52
N GLU A 59 -6.17 -1.93 9.94
CA GLU A 59 -6.79 -3.25 9.74
C GLU A 59 -6.97 -3.57 8.25
N ASP A 60 -7.23 -2.57 7.42
CA ASP A 60 -7.34 -2.78 5.97
C ASP A 60 -6.02 -3.25 5.34
N PHE A 61 -4.88 -2.79 5.87
CA PHE A 61 -3.55 -3.19 5.38
C PHE A 61 -3.10 -4.56 5.91
N PHE A 62 -3.41 -4.87 7.18
CA PHE A 62 -2.75 -5.96 7.91
C PHE A 62 -3.69 -7.03 8.49
N MET A 63 -4.97 -6.76 8.68
CA MET A 63 -5.91 -7.66 9.38
C MET A 63 -7.00 -8.23 8.47
N LYS A 64 -7.50 -7.45 7.50
CA LYS A 64 -8.57 -7.90 6.60
C LYS A 64 -8.07 -8.88 5.55
N LYS A 65 -8.94 -9.83 5.16
CA LYS A 65 -8.67 -10.74 4.05
C LYS A 65 -8.52 -9.94 2.75
N ARG A 66 -7.30 -9.92 2.21
CA ARG A 66 -7.01 -9.35 0.89
C ARG A 66 -7.73 -10.12 -0.20
N SER A 67 -8.20 -9.40 -1.23
CA SER A 67 -8.73 -10.02 -2.44
C SER A 67 -7.68 -10.90 -3.12
N ALA A 68 -8.12 -11.87 -3.93
CA ALA A 68 -7.20 -12.71 -4.70
C ALA A 68 -6.31 -11.88 -5.65
N ARG A 69 -6.87 -10.81 -6.22
CA ARG A 69 -6.16 -9.88 -7.09
C ARG A 69 -5.06 -9.14 -6.33
N LEU A 70 -5.38 -8.54 -5.19
CA LEU A 70 -4.42 -7.83 -4.36
C LEU A 70 -3.29 -8.76 -3.89
N LYS A 71 -3.61 -10.00 -3.53
CA LYS A 71 -2.61 -11.02 -3.19
C LYS A 71 -1.67 -11.31 -4.35
N ALA A 72 -2.19 -11.49 -5.56
CA ALA A 72 -1.39 -11.75 -6.74
C ALA A 72 -0.46 -10.58 -7.09
N GLU A 73 -0.95 -9.35 -6.95
CA GLU A 73 -0.16 -8.13 -7.21
C GLU A 73 0.98 -7.97 -6.19
N VAL A 74 0.68 -8.16 -4.90
CA VAL A 74 1.71 -8.16 -3.83
C VAL A 74 2.72 -9.29 -4.04
N ALA A 75 2.27 -10.48 -4.44
CA ALA A 75 3.15 -11.62 -4.70
C ALA A 75 4.11 -11.31 -5.86
N ARG A 76 3.61 -10.71 -6.95
CA ARG A 76 4.45 -10.28 -8.08
C ARG A 76 5.50 -9.26 -7.67
N THR A 77 5.13 -8.25 -6.88
CA THR A 77 6.11 -7.25 -6.40
C THR A 77 7.12 -7.88 -5.45
N THR A 78 6.70 -8.83 -4.62
CA THR A 78 7.60 -9.59 -3.73
C THR A 78 8.59 -10.45 -4.53
N GLU A 79 8.11 -11.14 -5.57
CA GLU A 79 8.94 -11.95 -6.47
C GLU A 79 9.93 -11.07 -7.24
N ALA A 80 9.49 -9.91 -7.74
CA ALA A 80 10.35 -8.94 -8.40
C ALA A 80 11.44 -8.39 -7.45
N LEU A 81 11.10 -8.12 -6.18
CA LEU A 81 12.09 -7.74 -5.16
C LEU A 81 13.10 -8.86 -4.88
N ALA A 82 12.71 -10.13 -5.01
CA ALA A 82 13.60 -11.26 -4.80
C ALA A 82 14.52 -11.53 -6.01
N THR A 83 14.02 -11.31 -7.23
CA THR A 83 14.72 -11.64 -8.49
C THR A 83 15.50 -10.46 -9.06
N GLU A 84 14.92 -9.26 -9.00
CA GLU A 84 15.46 -8.03 -9.57
C GLU A 84 15.37 -6.87 -8.54
N PRO A 85 16.09 -6.96 -7.41
CA PRO A 85 15.93 -6.02 -6.29
C PRO A 85 16.25 -4.57 -6.67
N ALA A 86 17.32 -4.34 -7.44
CA ALA A 86 17.76 -3.00 -7.79
C ALA A 86 16.72 -2.27 -8.66
N SER A 87 16.30 -2.86 -9.78
CA SER A 87 15.32 -2.27 -10.69
C SER A 87 13.94 -2.14 -10.03
N THR A 88 13.56 -3.11 -9.19
CA THR A 88 12.29 -3.05 -8.45
C THR A 88 12.31 -1.92 -7.42
N CYS A 89 13.40 -1.72 -6.70
CA CYS A 89 13.55 -0.62 -5.76
C CYS A 89 13.58 0.75 -6.44
N GLU A 90 14.25 0.87 -7.58
CA GLU A 90 14.21 2.10 -8.41
C GLU A 90 12.79 2.40 -8.89
N ARG A 91 12.06 1.40 -9.36
CA ARG A 91 10.64 1.54 -9.75
C ARG A 91 9.78 2.01 -8.58
N LEU A 92 9.91 1.37 -7.42
CA LEU A 92 9.12 1.71 -6.23
C LEU A 92 9.46 3.11 -5.71
N TRP A 93 10.73 3.52 -5.79
CA TRP A 93 11.13 4.90 -5.49
C TRP A 93 10.56 5.90 -6.49
N ALA A 94 10.59 5.60 -7.79
CA ALA A 94 10.00 6.46 -8.81
C ALA A 94 8.47 6.58 -8.68
N ASP A 95 7.80 5.54 -8.20
CA ASP A 95 6.35 5.54 -7.99
C ASP A 95 5.95 6.27 -6.70
N TYR A 96 6.74 6.08 -5.62
CA TYR A 96 6.31 6.43 -4.26
C TYR A 96 7.26 7.34 -3.46
N GLY A 97 8.42 7.72 -4.00
CA GLY A 97 9.38 8.61 -3.36
C GLY A 97 8.93 10.07 -3.26
N ASP A 98 9.87 10.94 -2.93
CA ASP A 98 9.61 12.38 -2.72
C ASP A 98 9.03 13.07 -3.96
N ALA A 99 9.42 12.61 -5.16
CA ALA A 99 8.88 13.02 -6.46
C ALA A 99 8.02 11.91 -7.11
N GLY A 100 7.40 11.06 -6.29
CA GLY A 100 6.68 9.87 -6.71
C GLY A 100 5.59 10.17 -7.75
N ARG A 101 5.60 9.44 -8.86
CA ARG A 101 4.66 9.63 -9.98
C ARG A 101 3.21 9.28 -9.62
N LYS A 102 3.01 8.45 -8.58
CA LYS A 102 1.68 8.02 -8.13
C LYS A 102 1.25 8.78 -6.89
N VAL A 103 2.02 8.63 -5.81
CA VAL A 103 1.75 9.25 -4.51
C VAL A 103 3.02 9.21 -3.67
N THR A 104 3.34 10.32 -3.01
CA THR A 104 4.49 10.37 -2.08
C THR A 104 4.17 9.59 -0.82
N LEU A 105 4.83 8.45 -0.61
CA LEU A 105 4.69 7.56 0.56
C LEU A 105 6.03 7.14 1.16
N LEU A 106 7.13 7.36 0.44
CA LEU A 106 8.48 6.99 0.80
C LEU A 106 9.34 8.23 0.94
N ARG A 107 10.31 8.15 1.85
CA ARG A 107 11.37 9.14 2.03
C ARG A 107 12.72 8.47 2.07
N HIS A 108 13.75 9.19 1.66
CA HIS A 108 15.11 8.75 1.92
C HIS A 108 15.44 8.87 3.41
N VAL A 109 16.05 7.83 3.95
CA VAL A 109 16.76 7.89 5.22
C VAL A 109 18.23 7.89 4.90
N ALA A 110 18.94 8.92 5.38
CA ALA A 110 20.39 8.95 5.31
C ALA A 110 20.95 7.62 5.83
N PRO A 111 22.03 7.07 5.21
CA PRO A 111 22.68 5.89 5.76
C PRO A 111 23.04 6.20 7.21
N ALA A 112 22.68 5.30 8.13
CA ALA A 112 23.07 5.43 9.52
C ALA A 112 24.59 5.63 9.54
N LYS A 113 25.05 6.81 9.98
CA LYS A 113 26.47 7.03 10.25
C LYS A 113 26.88 6.02 11.32
N GLY A 114 27.64 5.01 10.92
CA GLY A 114 28.54 4.17 11.72
C GLY A 114 28.06 3.69 13.09
N ALA A 115 27.99 2.37 13.25
CA ALA A 115 28.35 1.73 14.52
C ALA A 115 29.66 0.97 14.29
#